data_AF-A0A5N6RM60-F1
#
_entry.id   AF-A0A5N6RM60-F1
#
_cell.length_a   1.000
_cell.length_b   1.000
_cell.length_c   1.000
_cell.angle_alpha   90.00
_cell.angle_beta   90.00
_cell.angle_gamma   90.00
#
_symmetry.space_group_name_H-M   'P 1'
#
loop_
_entity.id
_entity.type
_entity.pdbx_description
1 polymer ?
#
loop_
_entity_poly.entity_id
_entity_poly.type
_entity_poly.pdbx_seq_one_letter_code
_entity_poly.pdbx_strand_id
1 'polypeptide(L)'
;MESPVPPSNVVIAFDDTRDYSQDELHFAIEGVKLAGCILRRGDTLLMLGVLHKVLHPLGYQLRACPESLTGTSIRAMEEEVSKKVDLYVNMLQKSAEKYADQGVSIEVQITAGFPIKQVIVQEVATCKASWVILERHLRRDLRFYLKQISCKIALIQDSFSADILRPHGASDTDDIEHKLFYTLSKSVPLSNDQSSENSEQSVISCRSYNPLSHSSQENSIMFKSNLTASSSYRSQEQKFLLDFPPSYKQKESGMHTQGENRYTSASQIVQKQHKHVFQQGSLEAPILCAACGTRTDLYLKDSMRFNFSQIRIATNDFSKENLLGEGGYGHVYKGKLKDGQLIAAKVRKEESQQGFAEFHYEVYVLNFARHKNIVMLLGYCCKESQNILVYEYICDMSLDWHLFDKQASVLEWHQRFAIAIGIAKGLRFLHEECRGGPIIHRDLRPSNILLTHEFVPMLADFGLAKWKTSDDPVYTRILGTLGYLAPEYAEDGIVSVRTDVYSFGIVLLQLISGRKASNVDKEEQQQPLRQWAEPLIQKACTTRAHRSSS
;
A
#
# COMPACT_ATOMS: atom_id res chain seq x y z
N MET A 1 6.87 59.92 9.87
CA MET A 1 5.90 58.94 10.40
C MET A 1 6.01 57.72 9.51
N GLU A 2 6.70 56.67 9.97
CA GLU A 2 6.72 55.40 9.24
C GLU A 2 5.32 54.80 9.27
N SER A 3 4.78 54.46 8.10
CA SER A 3 3.53 53.70 7.98
C SER A 3 3.64 52.39 8.76
N PRO A 4 2.61 51.98 9.52
CA PRO A 4 2.66 50.71 10.25
C PRO A 4 2.91 49.56 9.26
N VAL A 5 4.00 48.82 9.50
CA VAL A 5 4.35 47.64 8.72
C VAL A 5 3.21 46.62 8.89
N PRO A 6 2.68 46.03 7.82
CA PRO A 6 1.60 45.06 7.93
C PRO A 6 2.04 43.84 8.77
N PRO A 7 1.13 43.25 9.56
CA PRO A 7 1.42 42.07 10.37
C PRO A 7 1.95 40.95 9.47
N SER A 8 3.01 40.28 9.92
CA SER A 8 3.70 39.28 9.11
C SER A 8 3.78 37.93 9.82
N ASN A 9 3.77 36.85 9.04
CA ASN A 9 3.85 35.49 9.55
C ASN A 9 5.32 35.07 9.62
N VAL A 10 5.80 34.80 10.83
CA VAL A 10 7.15 34.28 11.10
C VAL A 10 7.01 32.80 11.40
N VAL A 11 7.67 31.93 10.64
CA VAL A 11 7.53 30.47 10.77
C VAL A 11 8.78 29.86 11.38
N ILE A 12 8.66 29.14 12.49
CA ILE A 12 9.70 28.22 12.97
C ILE A 12 9.30 26.80 12.52
N ALA A 13 10.07 26.22 11.61
CA ALA A 13 9.80 24.89 11.06
C ALA A 13 10.69 23.82 11.71
N PHE A 14 10.09 22.70 12.14
CA PHE A 14 10.80 21.60 12.80
C PHE A 14 10.24 20.22 12.42
N ASP A 15 11.05 19.17 12.59
CA ASP A 15 10.62 17.77 12.40
C ASP A 15 9.93 17.25 13.67
N ASP A 16 8.61 17.18 13.66
CA ASP A 16 7.77 16.77 14.80
C ASP A 16 7.78 15.26 15.09
N THR A 17 8.54 14.50 14.30
CA THR A 17 8.77 13.07 14.57
C THR A 17 9.79 12.87 15.70
N ARG A 18 10.39 13.96 16.18
CA ARG A 18 11.26 13.99 17.36
C ARG A 18 10.50 14.53 18.55
N ASP A 19 10.90 14.10 19.73
CA ASP A 19 10.40 14.65 20.98
C ASP A 19 11.16 15.93 21.31
N TYR A 20 10.43 17.04 21.47
CA TYR A 20 10.97 18.31 21.93
C TYR A 20 10.51 18.58 23.35
N SER A 21 11.43 19.07 24.17
CA SER A 21 11.11 19.57 25.50
C SER A 21 10.54 20.98 25.45
N GLN A 22 9.79 21.37 26.49
CA GLN A 22 9.29 22.73 26.65
C GLN A 22 10.42 23.77 26.62
N ASP A 23 11.57 23.46 27.23
CA ASP A 23 12.72 24.35 27.28
C ASP A 23 13.36 24.55 25.90
N GLU A 24 13.48 23.50 25.08
CA GLU A 24 14.03 23.61 23.73
C GLU A 24 13.20 24.52 22.83
N LEU A 25 11.86 24.40 22.89
CA LEU A 25 10.97 25.28 22.16
C LEU A 25 11.04 26.72 22.68
N HIS A 26 11.14 26.89 24.00
CA HIS A 26 11.30 28.21 24.59
C HIS A 26 12.60 28.89 24.14
N PHE A 27 13.74 28.19 24.23
CA PHE A 27 15.03 28.71 23.79
C PHE A 27 15.08 28.98 22.29
N ALA A 28 14.42 28.17 21.46
CA ALA A 28 14.27 28.45 20.03
C ALA A 28 13.56 29.79 19.78
N ILE A 29 12.46 30.07 20.49
CA ILE A 29 11.71 31.33 20.37
C ILE A 29 12.55 32.50 20.89
N GLU A 30 13.21 32.36 22.05
CA GLU A 30 14.11 33.38 22.59
C GLU A 30 15.26 33.69 21.63
N GLY A 31 15.84 32.68 20.99
CA GLY A 31 16.89 32.83 19.99
C GLY A 31 16.45 33.66 18.78
N VAL A 32 15.24 33.41 18.29
CA VAL A 32 14.62 34.19 17.22
C VAL A 32 14.36 35.63 17.65
N LYS A 33 13.97 35.84 18.91
CA LYS A 33 13.76 37.18 19.47
C LYS A 33 15.07 37.96 19.60
N LEU A 34 16.12 37.33 20.11
CA LEU A 34 17.43 37.95 20.34
C LEU A 34 18.13 38.36 19.04
N ALA A 35 17.81 37.71 17.91
CA ALA A 35 18.28 38.14 16.60
C ALA A 35 17.74 39.53 16.19
N GLY A 36 16.73 40.07 16.90
CA GLY A 36 16.30 41.47 16.88
C GLY A 36 15.57 41.93 15.60
N CYS A 37 15.90 41.39 14.44
CA CYS A 37 15.33 41.78 13.14
C CYS A 37 14.25 40.82 12.61
N ILE A 38 14.03 39.70 13.29
CA ILE A 38 13.15 38.62 12.83
C ILE A 38 11.70 38.83 13.30
N LEU A 39 11.49 39.08 14.60
CA LEU A 39 10.16 39.12 15.22
C LEU A 39 9.81 40.53 15.75
N ARG A 40 8.72 41.11 15.24
CA ARG A 40 8.26 42.48 15.54
C ARG A 40 6.90 42.47 16.24
N ARG A 41 6.54 43.61 16.85
CA ARG A 41 5.22 43.80 17.46
C ARG A 41 4.14 43.75 16.36
N GLY A 42 3.13 42.90 16.56
CA GLY A 42 2.04 42.63 15.62
C GLY A 42 2.27 41.42 14.72
N ASP A 43 3.44 40.76 14.78
CA ASP A 43 3.68 39.52 14.03
C ASP A 43 2.99 38.32 14.68
N THR A 44 2.63 37.34 13.84
CA THR A 44 2.22 36.00 14.29
C THR A 44 3.40 35.06 14.13
N LEU A 45 3.79 34.42 15.24
CA LEU A 45 4.80 33.37 15.27
C LEU A 45 4.12 31.99 15.11
N LEU A 46 4.30 31.38 13.95
CA LEU A 46 3.80 30.04 13.63
C LEU A 46 4.86 28.98 13.94
N MET A 47 4.56 28.10 14.88
CA MET A 47 5.33 26.89 15.15
C MET A 47 4.85 25.77 14.22
N LEU A 48 5.57 25.55 13.12
CA LEU A 48 5.23 24.56 12.09
C LEU A 48 5.98 23.24 12.33
N GLY A 49 5.29 22.26 12.91
CA GLY A 49 5.81 20.90 13.05
C GLY A 49 5.41 20.02 11.87
N VAL A 50 6.38 19.31 11.28
CA VAL A 50 6.09 18.31 10.25
C VAL A 50 6.19 16.91 10.81
N LEU A 51 5.05 16.23 10.88
CA LEU A 51 4.95 14.85 11.35
C LEU A 51 5.05 13.91 10.15
N HIS A 52 6.25 13.38 9.90
CA HIS A 52 6.49 12.54 8.73
C HIS A 52 6.39 11.04 9.02
N LYS A 53 6.34 10.65 10.31
CA LYS A 53 5.99 9.30 10.75
C LYS A 53 4.97 9.32 11.88
N VAL A 54 4.06 8.36 11.85
CA VAL A 54 3.05 8.13 12.90
C VAL A 54 3.18 6.70 13.41
N LEU A 55 3.07 6.52 14.72
CA LEU A 55 3.02 5.20 15.31
C LEU A 55 1.63 4.59 15.05
N HIS A 56 1.58 3.51 14.27
CA HIS A 56 0.33 2.77 14.09
C HIS A 56 -0.10 2.14 15.43
N PRO A 57 -1.40 1.98 15.71
CA PRO A 57 -1.90 1.27 16.89
C PRO A 57 -1.38 -0.17 17.09
N LEU A 58 -0.75 -0.75 16.07
CA LEU A 58 -0.12 -2.09 16.11
C LEU A 58 1.40 -2.03 16.38
N GLY A 59 1.96 -0.84 16.63
CA GLY A 59 3.33 -0.63 17.11
C GLY A 59 4.43 -0.55 16.06
N TYR A 60 4.12 -0.24 14.79
CA TYR A 60 5.12 0.05 13.75
C TYR A 60 4.94 1.49 13.22
N GLN A 61 6.00 2.07 12.66
CA GLN A 61 5.99 3.45 12.15
C GLN A 61 5.46 3.48 10.71
N LEU A 62 4.47 4.33 10.44
CA LEU A 62 3.93 4.61 9.12
C LEU A 62 4.42 5.96 8.63
N ARG A 63 4.72 6.10 7.34
CA ARG A 63 4.91 7.43 6.75
C ARG A 63 3.58 8.16 6.62
N ALA A 64 3.59 9.44 6.99
CA ALA A 64 2.47 10.33 6.79
C ALA A 64 2.37 10.76 5.31
N CYS A 65 1.99 9.84 4.43
CA CYS A 65 1.68 10.14 3.02
C CYS A 65 0.22 9.77 2.71
N PRO A 66 -0.55 10.65 2.05
CA PRO A 66 -1.93 10.35 1.65
C PRO A 66 -2.03 9.13 0.73
N GLU A 67 -0.98 8.86 -0.05
CA GLU A 67 -0.91 7.75 -1.02
C GLU A 67 -0.70 6.38 -0.35
N SER A 68 -0.15 6.35 0.86
CA SER A 68 0.22 5.14 1.60
C SER A 68 -0.75 4.76 2.71
N LEU A 69 -1.68 5.64 3.08
CA LEU A 69 -2.58 5.44 4.21
C LEU A 69 -3.97 4.99 3.72
N THR A 70 -4.56 4.03 4.44
CA THR A 70 -5.95 3.58 4.23
C THR A 70 -6.73 3.69 5.54
N GLY A 71 -7.97 4.16 5.46
CA GLY A 71 -9.00 4.13 6.51
C GLY A 71 -8.52 4.34 7.96
N THR A 72 -8.22 3.26 8.67
CA THR A 72 -7.78 3.26 10.08
C THR A 72 -6.46 3.98 10.30
N SER A 73 -5.56 3.97 9.31
CA SER A 73 -4.27 4.65 9.38
C SER A 73 -4.42 6.17 9.22
N ILE A 74 -5.46 6.62 8.51
CA ILE A 74 -5.80 8.04 8.40
C ILE A 74 -6.31 8.55 9.74
N ARG A 75 -7.25 7.83 10.38
CA ARG A 75 -7.76 8.22 11.71
C ARG A 75 -6.66 8.24 12.78
N ALA A 76 -5.78 7.25 12.79
CA ALA A 76 -4.65 7.24 13.72
C ALA A 76 -3.69 8.43 13.50
N MET A 77 -3.48 8.82 12.23
CA MET A 77 -2.72 10.02 11.90
C MET A 77 -3.43 11.30 12.34
N GLU A 78 -4.73 11.43 12.10
CA GLU A 78 -5.53 12.58 12.53
C GLU A 78 -5.52 12.73 14.05
N GLU A 79 -5.69 11.62 14.79
CA GLU A 79 -5.60 11.58 16.24
C GLU A 79 -4.21 11.97 16.74
N GLU A 80 -3.15 11.48 16.11
CA GLU A 80 -1.77 11.80 16.52
C GLU A 80 -1.44 13.27 16.28
N VAL A 81 -1.84 13.81 15.12
CA VAL A 81 -1.70 15.24 14.81
C VAL A 81 -2.46 16.09 15.82
N SER A 82 -3.69 15.71 16.15
CA SER A 82 -4.50 16.39 17.17
C SER A 82 -3.83 16.40 18.55
N LYS A 83 -3.35 15.23 19.01
CA LYS A 83 -2.61 15.10 20.27
C LYS A 83 -1.36 15.98 20.30
N LYS A 84 -0.59 15.99 19.21
CA LYS A 84 0.63 16.80 19.08
C LYS A 84 0.32 18.29 19.11
N VAL A 85 -0.73 18.75 18.42
CA VAL A 85 -1.18 20.15 18.47
C VAL A 85 -1.50 20.56 19.91
N ASP A 86 -2.33 19.79 20.61
CA ASP A 86 -2.70 20.11 22.00
C ASP A 86 -1.49 20.06 22.95
N LEU A 87 -0.57 19.11 22.75
CA LEU A 87 0.68 19.02 23.51
C LEU A 87 1.52 20.29 23.36
N TYR A 88 1.75 20.76 22.12
CA TYR A 88 2.54 21.96 21.87
C TYR A 88 1.86 23.24 22.34
N VAL A 89 0.54 23.35 22.20
CA VAL A 89 -0.24 24.47 22.73
C VAL A 89 -0.01 24.58 24.25
N ASN A 90 -0.09 23.47 24.96
CA ASN A 90 0.15 23.44 26.41
C ASN A 90 1.61 23.79 26.76
N MET A 91 2.59 23.27 26.03
CA MET A 91 4.01 23.59 26.28
C MET A 91 4.34 25.06 26.03
N LEU A 92 3.68 25.69 25.05
CA LEU A 92 3.96 27.06 24.64
C LEU A 92 3.15 28.14 25.37
N GLN A 93 2.21 27.76 26.24
CA GLN A 93 1.33 28.70 26.94
C GLN A 93 2.07 29.82 27.68
N LYS A 94 3.10 29.47 28.47
CA LYS A 94 3.95 30.46 29.18
C LYS A 94 4.69 31.40 28.23
N SER A 95 5.16 30.88 27.10
CA SER A 95 5.80 31.70 26.07
C SER A 95 4.76 32.64 25.45
N ALA A 96 3.57 32.15 25.12
CA ALA A 96 2.50 32.95 24.54
C ALA A 96 2.10 34.13 25.44
N GLU A 97 1.99 33.93 26.75
CA GLU A 97 1.73 35.00 27.73
C GLU A 97 2.86 36.06 27.71
N LYS A 98 4.12 35.62 27.79
CA LYS A 98 5.29 36.52 27.76
C LYS A 98 5.38 37.35 26.48
N TYR A 99 4.98 36.78 25.35
CA TYR A 99 5.07 37.40 24.04
C TYR A 99 3.80 38.20 23.65
N ALA A 100 2.65 37.89 24.26
CA ALA A 100 1.43 38.68 24.11
C ALA A 100 1.58 40.10 24.68
N ASP A 101 2.27 40.25 25.81
CA ASP A 101 2.64 41.56 26.37
C ASP A 101 3.51 42.39 25.39
N GLN A 102 4.22 41.70 24.50
CA GLN A 102 5.07 42.30 23.46
C GLN A 102 4.32 42.46 22.13
N GLY A 103 3.04 42.09 22.08
CA GLY A 103 2.15 42.15 20.93
C GLY A 103 2.45 41.12 19.85
N VAL A 104 2.99 39.95 20.20
CA VAL A 104 3.20 38.82 19.28
C VAL A 104 2.22 37.71 19.64
N SER A 105 1.49 37.19 18.66
CA SER A 105 0.66 35.98 18.83
C SER A 105 1.46 34.73 18.48
N ILE A 106 1.20 33.63 19.19
CA ILE A 106 1.81 32.32 18.89
C ILE A 106 0.72 31.37 18.41
N GLU A 107 0.99 30.72 17.29
CA GLU A 107 0.14 29.68 16.70
C GLU A 107 0.94 28.39 16.53
N VAL A 108 0.28 27.26 16.73
CA VAL A 108 0.85 25.93 16.50
C VAL A 108 0.16 25.33 15.28
N GLN A 109 0.95 24.82 14.35
CA GLN A 109 0.46 24.06 13.20
C GLN A 109 1.27 22.78 13.06
N ILE A 110 0.56 21.65 13.04
CA ILE A 110 1.16 20.35 12.74
C ILE A 110 0.63 19.87 11.39
N THR A 111 1.56 19.57 10.48
CA THR A 111 1.26 19.04 9.16
C THR A 111 1.83 17.63 9.03
N ALA A 112 0.95 16.66 8.79
CA ALA A 112 1.31 15.29 8.50
C ALA A 112 1.64 15.13 7.00
N GLY A 113 2.90 14.84 6.70
CA GLY A 113 3.39 14.81 5.33
C GLY A 113 4.82 14.27 5.17
N PHE A 114 5.10 13.66 4.02
CA PHE A 114 6.46 13.28 3.60
C PHE A 114 6.60 13.47 2.07
N PRO A 115 7.79 13.88 1.56
CA PRO A 115 9.02 14.24 2.30
C PRO A 115 8.94 15.58 3.05
N ILE A 116 9.53 15.68 4.25
CA ILE A 116 9.50 16.87 5.13
C ILE A 116 9.77 18.16 4.37
N LYS A 117 10.82 18.16 3.53
CA LYS A 117 11.23 19.35 2.78
C LYS A 117 10.19 19.91 1.82
N GLN A 118 9.36 19.05 1.24
CA GLN A 118 8.27 19.47 0.34
C GLN A 118 7.11 20.05 1.14
N VAL A 119 6.78 19.42 2.28
CA VAL A 119 5.74 19.91 3.20
C VAL A 119 6.06 21.32 3.67
N ILE A 120 7.30 21.55 4.15
CA ILE A 120 7.72 22.87 4.64
C ILE A 120 7.61 23.93 3.54
N VAL A 121 8.10 23.65 2.32
CA VAL A 121 8.02 24.62 1.21
C VAL A 121 6.57 24.98 0.89
N GLN A 122 5.68 23.99 0.85
CA GLN A 122 4.27 24.20 0.55
C GLN A 122 3.54 24.97 1.65
N GLU A 123 3.75 24.62 2.92
CA GLU A 123 3.09 25.28 4.05
C GLU A 123 3.59 26.72 4.23
N VAL A 124 4.89 26.96 4.06
CA VAL A 124 5.50 28.30 4.04
C VAL A 124 4.89 29.19 2.95
N ALA A 125 4.68 28.65 1.76
CA ALA A 125 4.02 29.36 0.67
C ALA A 125 2.56 29.66 0.99
N THR A 126 1.86 28.72 1.64
CA THR A 126 0.44 28.84 2.01
C THR A 126 0.21 29.90 3.08
N CYS A 127 1.07 29.97 4.09
CA CYS A 127 0.97 30.97 5.17
C CYS A 127 1.61 32.32 4.81
N LYS A 128 2.15 32.49 3.59
CA LYS A 128 2.80 33.73 3.12
C LYS A 128 3.85 34.25 4.11
N ALA A 129 4.73 33.35 4.58
CA ALA A 129 5.70 33.68 5.60
C ALA A 129 6.66 34.81 5.17
N SER A 130 6.92 35.77 6.06
CA SER A 130 7.95 36.81 5.88
C SER A 130 9.34 36.27 6.23
N TRP A 131 9.40 35.35 7.19
CA TRP A 131 10.57 34.65 7.67
C TRP A 131 10.30 33.16 7.86
N VAL A 132 11.26 32.33 7.47
CA VAL A 132 11.32 30.92 7.84
C VAL A 132 12.60 30.67 8.63
N ILE A 133 12.42 30.15 9.84
CA ILE A 133 13.48 29.75 10.74
C ILE A 133 13.50 28.23 10.74
N LEU A 134 14.56 27.65 10.20
CA LEU A 134 14.74 26.20 10.17
C LEU A 134 15.37 25.75 11.50
N GLU A 135 14.84 24.70 12.11
CA GLU A 135 15.46 24.06 13.27
C GLU A 135 16.75 23.32 12.86
N ARG A 136 17.69 23.14 13.81
CA ARG A 136 19.04 22.54 13.60
C ARG A 136 19.02 21.21 12.83
N HIS A 137 18.00 20.38 13.00
CA HIS A 137 17.87 19.07 12.36
C HIS A 137 17.46 19.15 10.87
N LEU A 138 16.88 20.26 10.43
CA LEU A 138 16.56 20.50 9.02
C LEU A 138 17.77 20.96 8.20
N ARG A 139 18.93 21.18 8.84
CA ARG A 139 20.19 21.62 8.20
C ARG A 139 20.64 20.70 7.06
N ARG A 140 20.26 19.42 7.07
CA ARG A 140 20.63 18.44 6.02
C ARG A 140 20.11 18.82 4.64
N ASP A 141 18.90 19.40 4.56
CA ASP A 141 18.27 19.83 3.31
C ASP A 141 18.42 21.35 3.08
N LEU A 142 19.34 22.03 3.78
CA LEU A 142 19.46 23.49 3.75
C LEU A 142 19.64 24.06 2.33
N ARG A 143 20.42 23.40 1.47
CA ARG A 143 20.60 23.84 0.07
C ARG A 143 19.29 23.82 -0.71
N PHE A 144 18.42 22.84 -0.42
CA PHE A 144 17.11 22.73 -1.05
C PHE A 144 16.20 23.87 -0.58
N TYR A 145 16.13 24.13 0.73
CA TYR A 145 15.32 25.23 1.27
C TYR A 145 15.76 26.60 0.77
N LEU A 146 17.07 26.86 0.74
CA LEU A 146 17.60 28.11 0.17
C LEU A 146 17.19 28.26 -1.30
N LYS A 147 17.11 27.18 -2.08
CA LYS A 147 16.69 27.26 -3.48
C LYS A 147 15.17 27.50 -3.63
N GLN A 148 14.35 26.85 -2.81
CA GLN A 148 12.90 26.73 -3.03
C GLN A 148 12.05 27.72 -2.21
N ILE A 149 12.54 28.20 -1.07
CA ILE A 149 11.83 29.16 -0.22
C ILE A 149 12.17 30.58 -0.67
N SER A 150 11.16 31.35 -1.05
CA SER A 150 11.30 32.70 -1.59
C SER A 150 11.45 33.79 -0.52
N CYS A 151 11.08 33.55 0.73
CA CYS A 151 11.17 34.54 1.80
C CYS A 151 12.54 34.51 2.53
N LYS A 152 12.65 35.27 3.62
CA LYS A 152 13.88 35.37 4.41
C LYS A 152 14.10 34.09 5.21
N ILE A 153 15.34 33.64 5.31
CA ILE A 153 15.67 32.34 5.92
C ILE A 153 16.70 32.54 7.03
N ALA A 154 16.41 31.98 8.19
CA ALA A 154 17.35 31.82 9.30
C ALA A 154 17.44 30.34 9.72
N LEU A 155 18.51 29.98 10.43
CA LEU A 155 18.73 28.64 10.97
C LEU A 155 19.08 28.74 12.46
N ILE A 156 18.40 27.96 13.28
CA ILE A 156 18.73 27.82 14.71
C ILE A 156 19.97 26.94 14.85
N GLN A 157 21.02 27.45 15.50
CA GLN A 157 22.22 26.70 15.82
C GLN A 157 22.03 25.85 17.08
N ASP A 158 23.01 24.97 17.38
CA ASP A 158 22.98 24.13 18.58
C ASP A 158 23.00 24.96 19.88
N SER A 159 23.50 26.20 19.83
CA SER A 159 23.44 27.21 20.90
C SER A 159 22.10 27.91 21.05
N PHE A 160 21.09 27.52 20.26
CA PHE A 160 19.78 28.17 20.13
C PHE A 160 19.83 29.61 19.59
N SER A 161 20.98 30.09 19.08
CA SER A 161 21.05 31.36 18.37
C SER A 161 20.53 31.24 16.95
N ALA A 162 19.76 32.23 16.49
CA ALA A 162 19.26 32.27 15.12
C ALA A 162 20.25 32.97 14.18
N ASP A 163 20.85 32.20 13.26
CA ASP A 163 21.76 32.73 12.24
C ASP A 163 20.99 33.07 10.96
N ILE A 164 21.10 34.31 10.50
CA ILE A 164 20.44 34.77 9.27
C ILE A 164 21.23 34.26 8.06
N LEU A 165 20.59 33.41 7.26
CA LEU A 165 21.19 32.84 6.06
C LEU A 165 20.83 33.64 4.80
N ARG A 166 19.61 34.18 4.76
CA ARG A 166 19.10 35.01 3.67
C ARG A 166 18.28 36.18 4.23
N PRO A 167 18.76 37.43 4.13
CA PRO A 167 18.04 38.59 4.63
C PRO A 167 17.02 39.20 3.65
N HIS A 168 16.99 38.75 2.38
CA HIS A 168 16.16 39.30 1.29
C HIS A 168 15.42 38.18 0.56
N GLY A 169 14.17 38.40 0.13
CA GLY A 169 13.43 37.40 -0.64
C GLY A 169 13.99 37.19 -2.06
N ALA A 170 13.81 36.00 -2.62
CA ALA A 170 14.17 35.66 -3.99
C ALA A 170 13.01 35.94 -4.96
N SER A 171 13.30 36.38 -6.18
CA SER A 171 12.29 36.79 -7.18
C SER A 171 11.79 35.68 -8.11
N ASP A 172 12.42 34.50 -8.11
CA ASP A 172 12.06 33.39 -8.99
C ASP A 172 11.67 32.16 -8.16
N THR A 173 10.45 31.68 -8.33
CA THR A 173 10.00 30.37 -7.85
C THR A 173 9.47 29.58 -9.02
N ASP A 174 9.98 28.36 -9.19
CA ASP A 174 9.32 27.34 -10.03
C ASP A 174 7.93 27.05 -9.45
N ASP A 175 6.95 26.73 -10.30
CA ASP A 175 5.61 26.30 -9.88
C ASP A 175 5.72 25.13 -8.89
N ILE A 176 5.29 25.35 -7.64
CA ILE A 176 5.31 24.33 -6.59
C ILE A 176 4.13 23.38 -6.84
N GLU A 177 4.44 22.12 -7.11
CA GLU A 177 3.42 21.06 -7.20
C GLU A 177 2.67 20.95 -5.86
N HIS A 178 1.38 21.32 -5.86
CA HIS A 178 0.55 21.25 -4.66
C HIS A 178 0.20 19.80 -4.34
N LYS A 179 0.80 19.24 -3.29
CA LYS A 179 0.42 17.94 -2.74
C LYS A 179 -0.62 18.10 -1.63
N LEU A 180 -1.54 17.16 -1.53
CA LEU A 180 -2.51 17.15 -0.41
C LEU A 180 -1.80 16.67 0.85
N PHE A 181 -1.84 17.45 1.93
CA PHE A 181 -1.36 17.05 3.26
C PHE A 181 -2.47 17.27 4.28
N TYR A 182 -2.44 16.50 5.38
CA TYR A 182 -3.35 16.74 6.49
C TYR A 182 -2.69 17.72 7.46
N THR A 183 -3.36 18.84 7.73
CA THR A 183 -2.84 19.94 8.54
C THR A 183 -3.87 20.33 9.59
N LEU A 184 -3.42 20.52 10.83
CA LEU A 184 -4.23 21.07 11.92
C LEU A 184 -3.48 22.24 12.57
N SER A 185 -4.18 23.37 12.74
CA SER A 185 -3.64 24.59 13.35
C SER A 185 -4.52 25.08 14.50
N LYS A 186 -3.89 25.53 15.59
CA LYS A 186 -4.56 26.07 16.79
C LYS A 186 -3.77 27.25 17.36
N SER A 187 -4.46 28.32 17.71
CA SER A 187 -3.86 29.44 18.45
C SER A 187 -3.61 29.05 19.90
N VAL A 188 -2.55 29.58 20.51
CA VAL A 188 -2.25 29.32 21.93
C VAL A 188 -3.07 30.31 22.78
N PRO A 189 -4.05 29.86 23.58
CA PRO A 189 -4.93 30.75 24.34
C PRO A 189 -4.21 31.40 25.52
N LEU A 190 -4.61 32.63 25.85
CA LEU A 190 -4.14 33.33 27.04
C LEU A 190 -4.99 32.95 28.26
N SER A 191 -4.37 32.80 29.43
CA SER A 191 -5.00 32.30 30.66
C SER A 191 -6.22 33.10 31.17
N ASN A 192 -6.52 34.27 30.59
CA ASN A 192 -7.64 35.12 30.98
C ASN A 192 -8.95 34.89 30.20
N ASP A 193 -8.98 34.02 29.18
CA ASP A 193 -10.18 33.74 28.38
C ASP A 193 -10.94 32.49 28.87
N GLN A 194 -11.26 32.42 30.17
CA GLN A 194 -12.22 31.45 30.71
C GLN A 194 -13.57 32.11 31.01
N SER A 195 -14.23 32.65 29.99
CA SER A 195 -15.68 32.91 30.06
C SER A 195 -16.29 33.07 28.67
N SER A 196 -16.46 31.98 27.93
CA SER A 196 -17.66 31.69 27.12
C SER A 196 -17.47 30.39 26.34
N GLU A 197 -18.35 29.42 26.60
CA GLU A 197 -18.58 28.31 25.67
C GLU A 197 -18.97 28.87 24.29
N ASN A 198 -18.48 28.21 23.23
CA ASN A 198 -18.77 28.42 21.80
C ASN A 198 -18.04 29.58 21.07
N SER A 199 -16.80 29.31 20.65
CA SER A 199 -16.35 29.56 19.26
C SER A 199 -14.93 29.00 19.04
N GLU A 200 -14.81 27.68 18.85
CA GLU A 200 -13.57 27.10 18.32
C GLU A 200 -13.36 27.57 16.87
N GLN A 201 -12.48 28.56 16.66
CA GLN A 201 -11.90 28.83 15.35
C GLN A 201 -10.71 27.90 15.11
N SER A 202 -10.97 26.59 15.09
CA SER A 202 -10.06 25.62 14.49
C SER A 202 -10.19 25.75 12.97
N VAL A 203 -9.16 26.28 12.29
CA VAL A 203 -9.10 26.26 10.83
C VAL A 203 -8.70 24.85 10.41
N ILE A 204 -9.70 24.00 10.17
CA ILE A 204 -9.50 22.72 9.51
C ILE A 204 -9.43 23.00 8.01
N SER A 205 -8.21 23.10 7.47
CA SER A 205 -8.02 23.07 6.02
C SER A 205 -8.00 21.62 5.54
N CYS A 206 -9.18 20.99 5.50
CA CYS A 206 -9.37 19.84 4.63
C CYS A 206 -9.61 20.38 3.22
N ARG A 207 -8.56 20.51 2.40
CA ARG A 207 -8.77 20.54 0.94
C ARG A 207 -9.29 19.16 0.57
N SER A 208 -10.61 19.06 0.49
CA SER A 208 -11.34 17.82 0.26
C SER A 208 -10.78 17.06 -0.94
N TYR A 209 -10.66 15.75 -0.77
CA TYR A 209 -10.46 14.80 -1.84
C TYR A 209 -11.57 14.98 -2.90
N ASN A 210 -11.19 15.48 -4.07
CA ASN A 210 -11.95 15.30 -5.29
C ASN A 210 -10.99 14.64 -6.29
N PRO A 211 -11.08 13.32 -6.53
CA PRO A 211 -10.35 12.73 -7.62
C PRO A 211 -11.02 13.22 -8.91
N LEU A 212 -10.29 14.04 -9.68
CA LEU A 212 -10.52 14.49 -11.06
C LEU A 212 -11.04 15.93 -11.22
N SER A 213 -10.18 16.82 -11.73
CA SER A 213 -10.54 17.74 -12.83
C SER A 213 -9.31 18.46 -13.41
N HIS A 214 -8.88 18.04 -14.60
CA HIS A 214 -8.57 18.95 -15.72
C HIS A 214 -9.69 18.65 -16.73
N SER A 215 -10.37 19.57 -17.41
CA SER A 215 -10.25 21.00 -17.64
C SER A 215 -11.53 21.45 -18.36
N SER A 216 -12.12 22.59 -18.00
CA SER A 216 -12.75 23.50 -18.98
C SER A 216 -13.18 24.80 -18.28
N GLN A 217 -12.58 25.90 -18.69
CA GLN A 217 -12.96 27.27 -18.32
C GLN A 217 -14.38 27.61 -18.79
N GLU A 218 -15.15 28.15 -17.84
CA GLU A 218 -16.09 29.28 -17.94
C GLU A 218 -17.16 29.29 -19.05
N ASN A 219 -18.45 29.21 -18.68
CA ASN A 219 -19.18 30.39 -18.23
C ASN A 219 -20.58 30.10 -17.65
N SER A 220 -20.95 31.01 -16.75
CA SER A 220 -22.08 31.18 -15.84
C SER A 220 -23.54 30.99 -16.32
N ILE A 221 -24.41 30.68 -15.33
CA ILE A 221 -25.70 31.31 -14.93
C ILE A 221 -26.79 30.25 -14.54
N MET A 222 -27.36 30.46 -13.34
CA MET A 222 -28.46 29.74 -12.69
C MET A 222 -29.72 29.53 -13.57
N PHE A 223 -30.45 28.42 -13.37
CA PHE A 223 -31.82 28.41 -12.81
C PHE A 223 -32.35 26.99 -12.55
N LYS A 224 -33.37 26.93 -11.67
CA LYS A 224 -34.03 25.79 -11.03
C LYS A 224 -34.80 24.83 -11.96
N SER A 225 -35.04 23.62 -11.41
CA SER A 225 -36.31 22.85 -11.36
C SER A 225 -36.47 21.57 -12.18
N ASN A 226 -37.00 20.58 -11.45
CA ASN A 226 -37.57 19.25 -11.76
C ASN A 226 -38.04 18.97 -13.19
N LEU A 227 -37.78 17.75 -13.70
CA LEU A 227 -38.78 16.70 -13.98
C LEU A 227 -38.21 15.52 -14.80
N THR A 228 -38.98 14.44 -14.74
CA THR A 228 -38.90 13.07 -15.23
C THR A 228 -38.66 12.80 -16.73
N ALA A 229 -38.06 11.61 -16.97
CA ALA A 229 -38.38 10.58 -17.98
C ALA A 229 -37.78 10.59 -19.42
N SER A 230 -37.19 9.41 -19.70
CA SER A 230 -37.16 8.55 -20.92
C SER A 230 -36.40 8.91 -22.21
N SER A 231 -35.60 7.89 -22.62
CA SER A 231 -35.30 7.40 -23.99
C SER A 231 -34.43 8.31 -24.89
N SER A 232 -33.58 7.87 -25.82
CA SER A 232 -33.06 6.57 -26.29
C SER A 232 -32.03 6.85 -27.41
N TYR A 233 -31.07 5.94 -27.65
CA TYR A 233 -30.12 5.84 -28.79
C TYR A 233 -29.10 6.99 -28.94
N ARG A 234 -27.81 6.78 -29.29
CA ARG A 234 -27.23 5.90 -30.31
C ARG A 234 -25.71 5.71 -30.07
N SER A 235 -25.23 4.58 -30.54
CA SER A 235 -23.90 3.98 -30.49
C SER A 235 -22.74 4.76 -31.14
N GLN A 236 -21.53 4.59 -30.58
CA GLN A 236 -20.29 4.55 -31.34
C GLN A 236 -19.28 3.61 -30.65
N GLU A 237 -18.94 2.53 -31.36
CA GLU A 237 -17.98 1.50 -30.99
C GLU A 237 -16.54 2.01 -31.15
N GLN A 238 -15.68 1.79 -30.16
CA GLN A 238 -14.22 1.80 -30.34
C GLN A 238 -13.67 0.41 -29.97
N LYS A 239 -13.35 -0.38 -31.01
CA LYS A 239 -12.54 -1.59 -30.93
C LYS A 239 -11.11 -1.19 -30.57
N PHE A 240 -10.63 -1.58 -29.39
CA PHE A 240 -9.19 -1.67 -29.11
C PHE A 240 -8.74 -3.13 -29.30
N LEU A 241 -8.01 -3.36 -30.39
CA LEU A 241 -7.24 -4.58 -30.64
C LEU A 241 -6.00 -4.56 -29.72
N LEU A 242 -5.82 -5.61 -28.93
CA LEU A 242 -4.60 -5.86 -28.16
C LEU A 242 -3.69 -6.77 -28.99
N ASP A 243 -2.66 -6.19 -29.60
CA ASP A 243 -1.56 -6.93 -30.21
C ASP A 243 -0.56 -7.32 -29.11
N PHE A 244 -0.35 -8.63 -28.95
CA PHE A 244 0.72 -9.18 -28.13
C PHE A 244 2.03 -9.21 -28.95
N PRO A 245 3.19 -8.81 -28.39
CA PRO A 245 4.46 -8.93 -29.09
C PRO A 245 4.91 -10.40 -29.14
N PRO A 246 5.43 -10.90 -30.28
CA PRO A 246 5.96 -12.25 -30.36
C PRO A 246 7.33 -12.36 -29.66
N SER A 247 7.52 -13.55 -29.08
CA SER A 247 8.68 -14.03 -28.35
C SER A 247 10.02 -13.75 -29.04
N TYR A 248 10.99 -13.24 -28.25
CA TYR A 248 12.37 -12.99 -28.64
C TYR A 248 13.04 -14.28 -29.15
N LYS A 249 13.42 -14.29 -30.44
CA LYS A 249 14.43 -15.22 -30.97
C LYS A 249 15.77 -14.51 -31.04
N GLN A 250 16.79 -15.12 -30.44
CA GLN A 250 18.19 -14.72 -30.52
C GLN A 250 18.64 -14.53 -31.98
N LYS A 251 19.29 -13.40 -32.27
CA LYS A 251 20.09 -13.23 -33.49
C LYS A 251 21.55 -13.45 -33.14
N GLU A 252 22.09 -14.58 -33.60
CA GLU A 252 23.53 -14.74 -33.81
C GLU A 252 23.98 -13.82 -34.96
N SER A 253 25.07 -13.10 -34.74
CA SER A 253 25.72 -12.26 -35.73
C SER A 253 26.87 -13.04 -36.38
N GLY A 254 26.79 -13.28 -37.69
CA GLY A 254 27.90 -13.79 -38.50
C GLY A 254 27.60 -13.81 -40.00
N MET A 255 28.09 -12.81 -40.73
CA MET A 255 28.38 -12.85 -42.18
C MET A 255 29.92 -12.76 -42.29
N HIS A 256 30.67 -13.36 -43.22
CA HIS A 256 30.46 -13.87 -44.58
C HIS A 256 31.64 -14.83 -44.88
N THR A 257 31.47 -15.85 -45.74
CA THR A 257 32.07 -15.93 -47.11
C THR A 257 32.01 -17.35 -47.69
N GLN A 258 31.44 -17.43 -48.90
CA GLN A 258 31.79 -18.26 -50.08
C GLN A 258 32.09 -19.77 -49.93
N GLY A 259 31.42 -20.56 -50.78
CA GLY A 259 31.90 -21.89 -51.17
C GLY A 259 30.84 -22.75 -51.86
N GLU A 260 31.04 -22.98 -53.15
CA GLU A 260 30.24 -23.78 -54.08
C GLU A 260 30.13 -25.27 -53.65
N ASN A 261 29.01 -25.96 -53.94
CA ASN A 261 28.97 -27.02 -54.95
C ASN A 261 27.64 -27.80 -55.03
N ARG A 262 27.46 -28.35 -56.24
CA ARG A 262 26.32 -29.06 -56.82
C ARG A 262 26.07 -30.46 -56.22
N TYR A 263 24.86 -30.97 -56.54
CA TYR A 263 24.47 -32.35 -56.92
C TYR A 263 23.25 -32.91 -56.17
N THR A 264 22.12 -32.95 -56.91
CA THR A 264 21.22 -34.11 -57.15
C THR A 264 21.09 -35.14 -56.02
N SER A 265 19.90 -35.51 -55.56
CA SER A 265 18.96 -36.28 -56.38
C SER A 265 17.58 -36.36 -55.72
N ALA A 266 16.54 -36.21 -56.53
CA ALA A 266 15.16 -36.52 -56.17
C ALA A 266 14.87 -38.00 -56.49
N SER A 267 14.18 -38.69 -55.59
CA SER A 267 13.35 -39.89 -55.83
C SER A 267 12.49 -40.07 -54.58
N GLN A 268 11.33 -39.40 -54.46
CA GLN A 268 10.03 -39.95 -54.83
C GLN A 268 9.87 -41.43 -54.50
N ILE A 269 8.98 -41.76 -53.56
CA ILE A 269 7.73 -42.50 -53.82
C ILE A 269 6.84 -42.43 -52.57
N VAL A 270 5.72 -41.71 -52.75
CA VAL A 270 4.34 -42.03 -52.35
C VAL A 270 4.14 -42.80 -51.04
N GLN A 271 3.43 -42.21 -50.07
CA GLN A 271 2.05 -42.61 -49.75
C GLN A 271 1.44 -41.81 -48.59
N LYS A 272 0.35 -41.13 -48.95
CA LYS A 272 -0.92 -41.01 -48.22
C LYS A 272 -0.95 -40.28 -46.88
N GLN A 273 -1.67 -39.15 -46.96
CA GLN A 273 -2.58 -38.67 -45.92
C GLN A 273 -3.10 -39.80 -45.02
N HIS A 274 -2.70 -39.78 -43.76
CA HIS A 274 -3.40 -40.46 -42.71
C HIS A 274 -3.75 -39.45 -41.61
N LYS A 275 -5.06 -39.24 -41.46
CA LYS A 275 -5.68 -38.77 -40.23
C LYS A 275 -5.06 -39.54 -39.04
N HIS A 276 -4.41 -38.83 -38.14
CA HIS A 276 -4.37 -39.19 -36.73
C HIS A 276 -5.37 -38.23 -36.06
N VAL A 277 -6.58 -38.61 -35.63
CA VAL A 277 -6.92 -39.68 -34.68
C VAL A 277 -5.91 -39.71 -33.55
N PHE A 278 -6.11 -38.84 -32.56
CA PHE A 278 -5.77 -39.17 -31.20
C PHE A 278 -7.04 -39.70 -30.53
N GLN A 279 -7.00 -40.99 -30.26
CA GLN A 279 -8.00 -41.76 -29.55
C GLN A 279 -8.19 -41.22 -28.13
N GLN A 280 -9.44 -41.26 -27.66
CA GLN A 280 -9.75 -41.29 -26.24
C GLN A 280 -9.00 -42.45 -25.57
N GLY A 281 -8.24 -42.12 -24.53
CA GLY A 281 -7.58 -43.06 -23.62
C GLY A 281 -7.29 -42.31 -22.32
N SER A 282 -7.90 -42.77 -21.24
CA SER A 282 -7.83 -42.22 -19.89
C SER A 282 -6.40 -42.01 -19.40
N LEU A 283 -5.92 -40.77 -19.38
CA LEU A 283 -4.94 -40.33 -18.40
C LEU A 283 -5.76 -39.72 -17.27
N GLU A 284 -5.96 -40.47 -16.19
CA GLU A 284 -6.69 -39.98 -15.02
C GLU A 284 -6.08 -38.64 -14.59
N ALA A 285 -6.91 -37.60 -14.60
CA ALA A 285 -6.53 -36.29 -14.09
C ALA A 285 -5.91 -36.44 -12.70
N PRO A 286 -4.78 -35.77 -12.41
CA PRO A 286 -4.13 -35.91 -11.13
C PRO A 286 -5.09 -35.55 -10.00
N ILE A 287 -5.06 -36.38 -8.97
CA ILE A 287 -5.92 -36.25 -7.81
C ILE A 287 -5.42 -35.03 -7.02
N LEU A 288 -6.28 -34.01 -6.89
CA LEU A 288 -6.04 -32.84 -6.06
C LEU A 288 -6.28 -33.20 -4.58
N CYS A 289 -7.34 -33.96 -4.31
CA CYS A 289 -7.70 -34.42 -2.97
C CYS A 289 -8.23 -35.86 -3.03
N ALA A 290 -7.58 -36.76 -2.30
CA ALA A 290 -7.88 -38.19 -2.31
C ALA A 290 -9.15 -38.51 -1.51
N ALA A 291 -9.41 -37.78 -0.44
CA ALA A 291 -10.51 -38.00 0.49
C ALA A 291 -11.87 -37.71 -0.14
N CYS A 292 -12.00 -36.63 -0.91
CA CYS A 292 -13.23 -36.31 -1.63
C CYS A 292 -13.18 -36.65 -3.13
N GLY A 293 -12.06 -37.24 -3.59
CA GLY A 293 -11.86 -37.61 -4.99
C GLY A 293 -11.82 -36.42 -5.95
N THR A 294 -11.60 -35.20 -5.47
CA THR A 294 -11.52 -34.02 -6.34
C THR A 294 -10.29 -34.16 -7.25
N ARG A 295 -10.55 -34.03 -8.55
CA ARG A 295 -9.54 -34.05 -9.61
C ARG A 295 -9.40 -32.65 -10.19
N THR A 296 -8.19 -32.32 -10.63
CA THR A 296 -7.97 -31.14 -11.45
C THR A 296 -7.41 -31.56 -12.79
N ASP A 297 -8.17 -31.32 -13.86
CA ASP A 297 -7.68 -31.47 -15.22
C ASP A 297 -6.57 -30.44 -15.48
N LEU A 298 -5.32 -30.92 -15.55
CA LEU A 298 -4.14 -30.10 -15.88
C LEU A 298 -4.02 -29.77 -17.38
N TYR A 299 -4.98 -30.20 -18.21
CA TYR A 299 -4.93 -29.94 -19.64
C TYR A 299 -5.02 -28.44 -19.90
N LEU A 300 -3.92 -27.87 -20.40
CA LEU A 300 -3.89 -26.58 -21.06
C LEU A 300 -4.97 -26.61 -22.15
N LYS A 301 -6.13 -26.00 -21.91
CA LYS A 301 -7.02 -25.62 -23.01
C LYS A 301 -6.21 -24.70 -23.93
N ASP A 302 -6.35 -24.87 -25.24
CA ASP A 302 -5.69 -24.02 -26.25
C ASP A 302 -5.97 -22.52 -26.03
N SER A 303 -7.01 -22.21 -25.25
CA SER A 303 -7.36 -20.87 -24.80
C SER A 303 -7.68 -20.86 -23.29
N MET A 304 -7.07 -19.92 -22.57
CA MET A 304 -7.42 -19.59 -21.17
C MET A 304 -8.73 -18.79 -21.05
N ARG A 305 -9.41 -18.48 -22.16
CA ARG A 305 -10.66 -17.69 -22.15
C ARG A 305 -11.88 -18.58 -21.97
N PHE A 306 -12.65 -18.31 -20.92
CA PHE A 306 -13.97 -18.87 -20.70
C PHE A 306 -15.06 -17.93 -21.22
N ASN A 307 -16.15 -18.51 -21.74
CA ASN A 307 -17.34 -17.74 -22.05
C ASN A 307 -18.12 -17.46 -20.76
N PHE A 308 -18.61 -16.23 -20.61
CA PHE A 308 -19.43 -15.84 -19.44
C PHE A 308 -20.61 -16.79 -19.20
N SER A 309 -21.30 -17.21 -20.27
CA SER A 309 -22.43 -18.15 -20.17
C SER A 309 -22.03 -19.50 -19.57
N GLN A 310 -20.80 -19.98 -19.81
CA GLN A 310 -20.31 -21.22 -19.23
C GLN A 310 -20.12 -21.07 -17.73
N ILE A 311 -19.51 -19.98 -17.27
CA ILE A 311 -19.29 -19.72 -15.84
C ILE A 311 -20.62 -19.47 -15.13
N ARG A 312 -21.53 -18.71 -15.74
CA ARG A 312 -22.87 -18.45 -15.21
C ARG A 312 -23.65 -19.74 -15.00
N ILE A 313 -23.65 -20.65 -15.97
CA ILE A 313 -24.30 -21.96 -15.82
C ILE A 313 -23.61 -22.78 -14.74
N ALA A 314 -22.26 -22.81 -14.74
CA ALA A 314 -21.49 -23.59 -13.78
C ALA A 314 -21.71 -23.17 -12.32
N THR A 315 -21.95 -21.88 -12.09
CA THR A 315 -22.17 -21.29 -10.76
C THR A 315 -23.65 -21.21 -10.36
N ASN A 316 -24.55 -21.77 -11.17
CA ASN A 316 -26.00 -21.63 -11.00
C ASN A 316 -26.43 -20.15 -10.89
N ASP A 317 -26.06 -19.37 -11.91
CA ASP A 317 -26.29 -17.93 -12.00
C ASP A 317 -25.73 -17.13 -10.82
N PHE A 318 -24.51 -17.49 -10.37
CA PHE A 318 -23.85 -16.89 -9.21
C PHE A 318 -24.74 -16.92 -7.95
N SER A 319 -25.45 -18.04 -7.75
CA SER A 319 -26.32 -18.25 -6.58
C SER A 319 -25.58 -18.02 -5.27
N LYS A 320 -26.27 -17.42 -4.30
CA LYS A 320 -25.76 -17.22 -2.92
C LYS A 320 -25.39 -18.55 -2.24
N GLU A 321 -26.03 -19.65 -2.61
CA GLU A 321 -25.69 -20.99 -2.10
C GLU A 321 -24.30 -21.47 -2.51
N ASN A 322 -23.79 -20.94 -3.62
CA ASN A 322 -22.47 -21.24 -4.13
C ASN A 322 -21.42 -20.20 -3.69
N LEU A 323 -21.78 -19.21 -2.89
CA LEU A 323 -20.84 -18.20 -2.42
C LEU A 323 -19.84 -18.83 -1.44
N LEU A 324 -18.55 -18.79 -1.81
CA LEU A 324 -17.45 -19.28 -0.98
C LEU A 324 -16.84 -18.18 -0.11
N GLY A 325 -16.89 -16.92 -0.58
CA GLY A 325 -16.35 -15.80 0.17
C GLY A 325 -16.51 -14.47 -0.55
N GLU A 326 -16.32 -13.39 0.20
CA GLU A 326 -16.35 -12.00 -0.28
C GLU A 326 -15.14 -11.24 0.26
N GLY A 327 -14.53 -10.39 -0.57
CA GLY A 327 -13.36 -9.58 -0.22
C GLY A 327 -13.24 -8.30 -1.04
N GLY A 328 -12.08 -7.64 -0.95
CA GLY A 328 -11.81 -6.35 -1.62
C GLY A 328 -11.86 -6.41 -3.15
N TYR A 329 -11.51 -7.56 -3.73
CA TYR A 329 -11.65 -7.80 -5.17
C TYR A 329 -13.11 -8.00 -5.61
N GLY A 330 -13.89 -8.72 -4.80
CA GLY A 330 -15.29 -9.04 -5.08
C GLY A 330 -15.75 -10.35 -4.44
N HIS A 331 -16.49 -11.16 -5.20
CA HIS A 331 -17.13 -12.39 -4.70
C HIS A 331 -16.50 -13.63 -5.32
N VAL A 332 -16.40 -14.72 -4.56
CA VAL A 332 -15.91 -16.01 -5.04
C VAL A 332 -17.03 -17.04 -5.00
N TYR A 333 -17.33 -17.67 -6.13
CA TYR A 333 -18.39 -18.68 -6.24
C TYR A 333 -17.84 -20.05 -6.59
N LYS A 334 -18.37 -21.09 -5.96
CA LYS A 334 -18.19 -22.47 -6.37
C LYS A 334 -18.97 -22.71 -7.66
N GLY A 335 -18.38 -23.48 -8.57
CA GLY A 335 -19.08 -23.93 -9.77
C GLY A 335 -18.65 -25.32 -10.21
N LYS A 336 -19.46 -25.90 -11.10
CA LYS A 336 -19.16 -27.17 -11.77
C LYS A 336 -19.30 -26.99 -13.28
N LEU A 337 -18.19 -27.13 -13.99
CA LEU A 337 -18.18 -27.06 -15.45
C LEU A 337 -18.87 -28.29 -16.08
N LYS A 338 -19.19 -28.22 -17.38
CA LYS A 338 -19.90 -29.28 -18.11
C LYS A 338 -19.13 -30.61 -18.17
N ASP A 339 -17.80 -30.53 -18.14
CA ASP A 339 -16.87 -31.67 -18.07
C ASP A 339 -16.81 -32.27 -16.65
N GLY A 340 -17.45 -31.65 -15.66
CA GLY A 340 -17.50 -32.10 -14.28
C GLY A 340 -16.43 -31.46 -13.39
N GLN A 341 -15.50 -30.69 -13.94
CA GLN A 341 -14.44 -30.00 -13.19
C GLN A 341 -15.07 -28.99 -12.22
N LEU A 342 -14.70 -29.09 -10.94
CA LEU A 342 -15.06 -28.10 -9.93
C LEU A 342 -14.14 -26.87 -10.07
N ILE A 343 -14.74 -25.69 -9.97
CA ILE A 343 -14.06 -24.40 -10.11
C ILE A 343 -14.41 -23.45 -8.98
N ALA A 344 -13.52 -22.49 -8.74
CA ALA A 344 -13.80 -21.27 -7.98
C ALA A 344 -13.76 -20.07 -8.95
N ALA A 345 -14.88 -19.37 -9.07
CA ALA A 345 -15.04 -18.19 -9.93
C ALA A 345 -14.96 -16.91 -9.08
N LYS A 346 -13.85 -16.18 -9.18
CA LYS A 346 -13.60 -14.91 -8.49
C LYS A 346 -14.06 -13.75 -9.39
N VAL A 347 -15.21 -13.17 -9.06
CA VAL A 347 -15.91 -12.12 -9.82
C VAL A 347 -15.54 -10.75 -9.25
N ARG A 348 -15.04 -9.85 -10.12
CA ARG A 348 -14.66 -8.48 -9.76
C ARG A 348 -15.89 -7.60 -9.50
N LYS A 349 -15.84 -6.72 -8.49
CA LYS A 349 -16.82 -5.61 -8.31
C LYS A 349 -16.56 -4.48 -9.31
N GLU A 350 -17.61 -3.97 -9.98
CA GLU A 350 -17.46 -2.92 -11.03
C GLU A 350 -16.83 -1.63 -10.51
N GLU A 351 -17.08 -1.28 -9.26
CA GLU A 351 -16.60 -0.05 -8.60
C GLU A 351 -15.12 -0.10 -8.19
N SER A 352 -14.45 -1.27 -8.33
CA SER A 352 -13.07 -1.45 -7.88
C SER A 352 -12.05 -1.16 -8.99
N GLN A 353 -11.46 0.04 -8.97
CA GLN A 353 -10.28 0.37 -9.80
C GLN A 353 -9.07 -0.52 -9.46
N GLN A 354 -8.90 -0.85 -8.18
CA GLN A 354 -7.86 -1.77 -7.71
C GLN A 354 -8.04 -3.17 -8.33
N GLY A 355 -9.27 -3.71 -8.32
CA GLY A 355 -9.57 -5.02 -8.88
C GLY A 355 -9.32 -5.13 -10.38
N PHE A 356 -9.32 -4.02 -11.13
CA PHE A 356 -8.97 -4.03 -12.56
C PHE A 356 -7.48 -4.32 -12.78
N ALA A 357 -6.61 -3.65 -12.02
CA ALA A 357 -5.17 -3.89 -12.08
C ALA A 357 -4.84 -5.31 -11.58
N GLU A 358 -5.42 -5.71 -10.44
CA GLU A 358 -5.22 -7.04 -9.85
C GLU A 358 -5.58 -8.16 -10.83
N PHE A 359 -6.68 -8.02 -11.59
CA PHE A 359 -7.09 -8.99 -12.60
C PHE A 359 -6.01 -9.24 -13.67
N HIS A 360 -5.48 -8.16 -14.26
CA HIS A 360 -4.48 -8.28 -15.32
C HIS A 360 -3.16 -8.85 -14.80
N TYR A 361 -2.73 -8.43 -13.61
CA TYR A 361 -1.53 -8.98 -12.97
C TYR A 361 -1.71 -10.45 -12.64
N GLU A 362 -2.84 -10.84 -12.05
CA GLU A 362 -3.08 -12.22 -11.63
C GLU A 362 -3.09 -13.19 -12.84
N VAL A 363 -3.71 -12.79 -13.96
CA VAL A 363 -3.62 -13.54 -15.23
C VAL A 363 -2.18 -13.65 -15.72
N TYR A 364 -1.41 -12.56 -15.68
CA TYR A 364 -0.04 -12.53 -16.17
C TYR A 364 0.90 -13.39 -15.32
N VAL A 365 0.81 -13.27 -13.99
CA VAL A 365 1.69 -13.94 -13.02
C VAL A 365 1.41 -15.44 -12.96
N LEU A 366 0.13 -15.83 -12.81
CA LEU A 366 -0.24 -17.24 -12.62
C LEU A 366 -0.12 -18.09 -13.88
N ASN A 367 -0.02 -17.48 -15.06
CA ASN A 367 0.29 -18.23 -16.28
C ASN A 367 1.68 -18.93 -16.18
N PHE A 368 2.58 -18.43 -15.34
CA PHE A 368 3.94 -18.96 -15.18
C PHE A 368 4.18 -19.69 -13.84
N ALA A 369 3.21 -19.69 -12.93
CA ALA A 369 3.34 -20.29 -11.61
C ALA A 369 2.50 -21.57 -11.49
N ARG A 370 3.14 -22.74 -11.61
CA ARG A 370 2.48 -24.05 -11.44
C ARG A 370 3.25 -24.91 -10.45
N HIS A 371 2.62 -25.18 -9.31
CA HIS A 371 3.21 -25.96 -8.25
C HIS A 371 2.10 -26.59 -7.39
N LYS A 372 2.36 -27.76 -6.80
CA LYS A 372 1.41 -28.50 -5.95
C LYS A 372 0.99 -27.81 -4.63
N ASN A 373 1.54 -26.63 -4.38
CA ASN A 373 1.22 -25.80 -3.21
C ASN A 373 0.82 -24.38 -3.65
N ILE A 374 0.36 -24.21 -4.89
CA ILE A 374 -0.12 -22.94 -5.47
C ILE A 374 -1.41 -23.26 -6.21
N VAL A 375 -2.47 -22.50 -5.94
CA VAL A 375 -3.75 -22.65 -6.64
C VAL A 375 -3.58 -22.36 -8.12
N MET A 376 -4.03 -23.29 -8.96
CA MET A 376 -3.93 -23.15 -10.40
C MET A 376 -5.05 -22.26 -10.96
N LEU A 377 -4.65 -21.22 -11.70
CA LEU A 377 -5.53 -20.46 -12.57
C LEU A 377 -5.85 -21.31 -13.81
N LEU A 378 -7.12 -21.71 -13.95
CA LEU A 378 -7.61 -22.45 -15.12
C LEU A 378 -7.87 -21.52 -16.31
N GLY A 379 -8.25 -20.27 -16.03
CA GLY A 379 -8.47 -19.27 -17.05
C GLY A 379 -9.20 -18.04 -16.53
N TYR A 380 -9.71 -17.24 -17.46
CA TYR A 380 -10.38 -15.98 -17.17
C TYR A 380 -11.54 -15.73 -18.13
N CYS A 381 -12.47 -14.85 -17.76
CA CYS A 381 -13.52 -14.34 -18.62
C CYS A 381 -13.50 -12.80 -18.56
N CYS A 382 -13.48 -12.17 -19.74
CA CYS A 382 -13.63 -10.73 -19.92
C CYS A 382 -14.88 -10.51 -20.78
N LYS A 383 -15.98 -10.06 -20.16
CA LYS A 383 -17.18 -9.64 -20.89
C LYS A 383 -17.62 -8.29 -20.36
N GLU A 384 -17.58 -7.26 -21.22
CA GLU A 384 -17.97 -5.88 -20.87
C GLU A 384 -17.22 -5.40 -19.60
N SER A 385 -17.92 -5.11 -18.51
CA SER A 385 -17.37 -4.71 -17.20
C SER A 385 -17.04 -5.88 -16.26
N GLN A 386 -17.44 -7.11 -16.62
CA GLN A 386 -17.33 -8.30 -15.77
C GLN A 386 -16.05 -9.09 -16.06
N ASN A 387 -15.07 -8.89 -15.17
CA ASN A 387 -13.82 -9.64 -15.15
C ASN A 387 -13.91 -10.76 -14.12
N ILE A 388 -13.72 -12.00 -14.58
CA ILE A 388 -13.83 -13.21 -13.74
C ILE A 388 -12.56 -14.03 -13.89
N LEU A 389 -11.95 -14.39 -12.78
CA LEU A 389 -10.85 -15.37 -12.71
C LEU A 389 -11.42 -16.73 -12.33
N VAL A 390 -10.99 -17.78 -13.03
CA VAL A 390 -11.47 -19.15 -12.85
C VAL A 390 -10.31 -20.00 -12.37
N TYR A 391 -10.40 -20.48 -11.13
CA TYR A 391 -9.41 -21.34 -10.50
C TYR A 391 -9.93 -22.76 -10.34
N GLU A 392 -9.01 -23.69 -10.10
CA GLU A 392 -9.39 -24.97 -9.51
C GLU A 392 -10.02 -24.75 -8.12
N TYR A 393 -11.02 -25.57 -7.79
CA TYR A 393 -11.64 -25.53 -6.48
C TYR A 393 -10.80 -26.32 -5.47
N ILE A 394 -10.31 -25.63 -4.44
CA ILE A 394 -9.68 -26.26 -3.29
C ILE A 394 -10.74 -26.56 -2.23
N CYS A 395 -10.73 -27.78 -1.69
CA CYS A 395 -11.75 -28.31 -0.78
C CYS A 395 -11.22 -28.33 0.65
N ASP A 396 -12.02 -28.03 1.68
CA ASP A 396 -11.57 -27.90 3.08
C ASP A 396 -11.10 -26.49 3.51
N MET A 397 -11.69 -25.46 2.90
CA MET A 397 -11.62 -24.06 3.35
C MET A 397 -10.19 -23.47 3.45
N SER A 398 -10.06 -22.32 4.11
CA SER A 398 -8.78 -21.64 4.34
C SER A 398 -8.15 -22.05 5.67
N LEU A 399 -6.84 -21.88 5.78
CA LEU A 399 -6.11 -22.06 7.03
C LEU A 399 -6.63 -21.13 8.14
N ASP A 400 -7.13 -19.94 7.79
CA ASP A 400 -7.76 -19.02 8.75
C ASP A 400 -8.97 -19.65 9.44
N TRP A 401 -9.82 -20.35 8.66
CA TRP A 401 -10.97 -21.08 9.19
C TRP A 401 -10.53 -22.18 10.16
N HIS A 402 -9.54 -23.00 9.76
CA HIS A 402 -9.03 -24.09 10.60
C HIS A 402 -8.30 -23.64 11.87
N LEU A 403 -7.72 -22.44 11.88
CA LEU A 403 -7.01 -21.92 13.04
C LEU A 403 -7.90 -21.15 14.01
N PHE A 404 -8.94 -20.47 13.52
CA PHE A 404 -9.64 -19.46 14.30
C PHE A 404 -11.16 -19.57 14.33
N ASP A 405 -11.77 -20.40 13.48
CA ASP A 405 -13.21 -20.66 13.56
C ASP A 405 -13.51 -21.63 14.69
N LYS A 406 -14.60 -21.37 15.43
CA LYS A 406 -15.02 -22.22 16.56
C LYS A 406 -15.60 -23.56 16.11
N GLN A 407 -16.04 -23.64 14.86
CA GLN A 407 -16.61 -24.85 14.29
C GLN A 407 -15.53 -25.82 13.78
N ALA A 408 -14.30 -25.34 13.59
CA ALA A 408 -13.20 -26.16 13.12
C ALA A 408 -12.66 -27.07 14.24
N SER A 409 -12.29 -28.30 13.87
CA SER A 409 -11.49 -29.15 14.73
C SER A 409 -10.07 -28.58 14.87
N VAL A 410 -9.50 -28.64 16.07
CA VAL A 410 -8.13 -28.19 16.31
C VAL A 410 -7.16 -29.00 15.46
N LEU A 411 -6.34 -28.31 14.66
CA LEU A 411 -5.28 -28.94 13.89
C LEU A 411 -4.22 -29.55 14.82
N GLU A 412 -3.92 -30.82 14.60
CA GLU A 412 -2.86 -31.56 15.27
C GLU A 412 -1.48 -31.03 14.87
N TRP A 413 -0.50 -31.16 15.76
CA TRP A 413 0.84 -30.60 15.52
C TRP A 413 1.48 -31.09 14.21
N HIS A 414 1.34 -32.38 13.91
CA HIS A 414 1.91 -32.94 12.68
C HIS A 414 1.25 -32.35 11.41
N GLN A 415 -0.04 -32.00 11.46
CA GLN A 415 -0.75 -31.32 10.37
C GLN A 415 -0.22 -29.90 10.20
N ARG A 416 -0.11 -29.14 11.31
CA ARG A 416 0.45 -27.77 11.29
C ARG A 416 1.86 -27.73 10.72
N PHE A 417 2.68 -28.71 11.10
CA PHE A 417 4.05 -28.85 10.59
C PHE A 417 4.09 -29.18 9.09
N ALA A 418 3.22 -30.09 8.63
CA ALA A 418 3.10 -30.41 7.21
C ALA A 418 2.62 -29.21 6.39
N ILE A 419 1.65 -28.44 6.92
CA ILE A 419 1.17 -27.18 6.33
C ILE A 419 2.32 -26.17 6.22
N ALA A 420 3.10 -25.95 7.28
CA ALA A 420 4.25 -25.05 7.25
C ALA A 420 5.25 -25.42 6.14
N ILE A 421 5.57 -26.72 6.00
CA ILE A 421 6.45 -27.22 4.95
C ILE A 421 5.87 -26.98 3.55
N GLY A 422 4.57 -27.24 3.36
CA GLY A 422 3.92 -27.03 2.07
C GLY A 422 3.91 -25.56 1.65
N ILE A 423 3.61 -24.65 2.58
CA ILE A 423 3.69 -23.20 2.35
C ILE A 423 5.11 -22.80 1.95
N ALA A 424 6.12 -23.25 2.69
CA ALA A 424 7.52 -22.95 2.38
C ALA A 424 7.94 -23.45 0.99
N LYS A 425 7.47 -24.64 0.58
CA LYS A 425 7.71 -25.16 -0.77
C LYS A 425 7.07 -24.29 -1.85
N GLY A 426 5.83 -23.85 -1.64
CA GLY A 426 5.14 -22.93 -2.54
C GLY A 426 5.87 -21.59 -2.70
N LEU A 427 6.29 -20.98 -1.58
CA LEU A 427 7.05 -19.73 -1.60
C LEU A 427 8.42 -19.87 -2.26
N ARG A 428 9.17 -20.93 -1.94
CA ARG A 428 10.46 -21.19 -2.58
C ARG A 428 10.32 -21.32 -4.09
N PHE A 429 9.29 -22.04 -4.56
CA PHE A 429 9.01 -22.13 -5.99
C PHE A 429 8.79 -20.75 -6.62
N LEU A 430 7.98 -19.89 -5.99
CA LEU A 430 7.74 -18.53 -6.47
C LEU A 430 9.01 -17.68 -6.50
N HIS A 431 9.86 -17.81 -5.48
CA HIS A 431 11.04 -16.96 -5.30
C HIS A 431 12.25 -17.41 -6.14
N GLU A 432 12.39 -18.71 -6.39
CA GLU A 432 13.63 -19.29 -6.94
C GLU A 432 13.44 -20.07 -8.24
N GLU A 433 12.26 -20.65 -8.49
CA GLU A 433 12.05 -21.63 -9.57
C GLU A 433 11.21 -21.10 -10.75
N CYS A 434 10.56 -19.93 -10.60
CA CYS A 434 9.76 -19.34 -11.66
C CYS A 434 10.61 -18.84 -12.84
N ARG A 435 10.25 -19.29 -14.06
CA ARG A 435 11.09 -19.17 -15.27
C ARG A 435 11.49 -17.76 -15.68
N GLY A 436 10.70 -16.75 -15.35
CA GLY A 436 11.05 -15.37 -15.73
C GLY A 436 11.49 -14.49 -14.56
N GLY A 437 11.69 -15.08 -13.39
CA GLY A 437 12.24 -14.40 -12.22
C GLY A 437 11.39 -14.58 -10.96
N PRO A 438 11.89 -14.07 -9.82
CA PRO A 438 11.19 -14.17 -8.55
C PRO A 438 9.82 -13.48 -8.59
N ILE A 439 8.80 -14.20 -8.15
CA ILE A 439 7.44 -13.71 -7.95
C ILE A 439 7.23 -13.46 -6.47
N ILE A 440 6.92 -12.21 -6.09
CA ILE A 440 6.68 -11.82 -4.70
C ILE A 440 5.17 -11.75 -4.50
N HIS A 441 4.63 -12.55 -3.59
CA HIS A 441 3.19 -12.72 -3.33
C HIS A 441 2.55 -11.47 -2.72
N ARG A 442 3.21 -10.84 -1.74
CA ARG A 442 2.84 -9.60 -1.04
C ARG A 442 1.61 -9.64 -0.12
N ASP A 443 0.75 -10.64 -0.24
CA ASP A 443 -0.39 -10.84 0.69
C ASP A 443 -0.47 -12.27 1.24
N LEU A 444 0.65 -12.81 1.72
CA LEU A 444 0.66 -14.14 2.34
C LEU A 444 0.07 -14.09 3.75
N ARG A 445 -1.05 -14.76 3.96
CA ARG A 445 -1.77 -14.85 5.24
C ARG A 445 -2.68 -16.08 5.28
N PRO A 446 -3.17 -16.52 6.46
CA PRO A 446 -3.98 -17.74 6.58
C PRO A 446 -5.25 -17.76 5.71
N SER A 447 -5.88 -16.61 5.44
CA SER A 447 -7.07 -16.54 4.57
C SER A 447 -6.75 -16.83 3.10
N ASN A 448 -5.50 -16.62 2.70
CA ASN A 448 -5.00 -16.81 1.33
C ASN A 448 -4.23 -18.13 1.20
N ILE A 449 -4.33 -19.01 2.21
CA ILE A 449 -3.79 -20.37 2.19
C ILE A 449 -4.98 -21.30 2.27
N LEU A 450 -5.34 -21.93 1.15
CA LEU A 450 -6.41 -22.92 1.11
C LEU A 450 -5.84 -24.30 1.46
N LEU A 451 -6.61 -25.14 2.14
CA LEU A 451 -6.20 -26.51 2.47
C LEU A 451 -7.03 -27.50 1.67
N THR A 452 -6.46 -28.66 1.32
CA THR A 452 -7.24 -29.86 0.95
C THR A 452 -7.71 -30.59 2.22
N HIS A 453 -8.63 -31.56 2.11
CA HIS A 453 -9.01 -32.42 3.25
C HIS A 453 -7.83 -33.25 3.83
N GLU A 454 -6.73 -33.42 3.08
CA GLU A 454 -5.49 -34.02 3.59
C GLU A 454 -4.54 -32.97 4.19
N PHE A 455 -5.01 -31.74 4.39
CA PHE A 455 -4.24 -30.61 4.89
C PHE A 455 -3.04 -30.23 4.00
N VAL A 456 -3.15 -30.45 2.69
CA VAL A 456 -2.15 -29.95 1.74
C VAL A 456 -2.43 -28.46 1.49
N PRO A 457 -1.48 -27.55 1.77
CA PRO A 457 -1.70 -26.12 1.61
C PRO A 457 -1.49 -25.67 0.16
N MET A 458 -2.34 -24.75 -0.28
CA MET A 458 -2.36 -24.14 -1.60
C MET A 458 -2.37 -22.62 -1.45
N LEU A 459 -1.29 -21.96 -1.89
CA LEU A 459 -1.20 -20.50 -1.90
C LEU A 459 -2.18 -19.93 -2.93
N ALA A 460 -3.00 -18.98 -2.51
CA ALA A 460 -4.06 -18.37 -3.29
C ALA A 460 -3.96 -16.84 -3.24
N ASP A 461 -4.73 -16.17 -4.10
CA ASP A 461 -4.85 -14.72 -4.19
C ASP A 461 -3.55 -13.97 -4.56
N PHE A 462 -3.28 -13.93 -5.86
CA PHE A 462 -2.10 -13.29 -6.43
C PHE A 462 -2.38 -11.89 -6.96
N GLY A 463 -3.50 -11.27 -6.54
CA GLY A 463 -3.89 -9.94 -7.02
C GLY A 463 -2.83 -8.87 -6.76
N LEU A 464 -2.08 -8.98 -5.66
CA LEU A 464 -1.00 -8.05 -5.31
C LEU A 464 0.39 -8.51 -5.76
N ALA A 465 0.50 -9.69 -6.37
CA ALA A 465 1.77 -10.30 -6.70
C ALA A 465 2.58 -9.44 -7.69
N LYS A 466 3.91 -9.45 -7.55
CA LYS A 466 4.81 -8.64 -8.38
C LYS A 466 6.04 -9.43 -8.81
N TRP A 467 6.42 -9.25 -10.07
CA TRP A 467 7.66 -9.79 -10.60
C TRP A 467 8.85 -8.92 -10.21
N LYS A 468 9.92 -9.56 -9.76
CA LYS A 468 11.21 -8.91 -9.57
C LYS A 468 11.98 -8.98 -10.89
N THR A 469 12.02 -7.87 -11.63
CA THR A 469 12.67 -7.78 -12.96
C THR A 469 14.14 -7.37 -12.89
N SER A 470 14.62 -6.84 -11.76
CA SER A 470 16.03 -6.50 -11.52
C SER A 470 16.38 -6.68 -10.03
N ASP A 471 17.67 -6.66 -9.70
CA ASP A 471 18.11 -6.76 -8.31
C ASP A 471 17.92 -5.50 -7.48
N ASP A 472 17.53 -4.40 -8.11
CA ASP A 472 17.25 -3.13 -7.45
C ASP A 472 16.05 -3.22 -6.50
N PRO A 473 16.05 -2.42 -5.42
CA PRO A 473 14.89 -2.32 -4.55
C PRO A 473 13.66 -1.84 -5.34
N VAL A 474 12.60 -2.65 -5.30
CA VAL A 474 11.34 -2.33 -5.96
C VAL A 474 10.49 -1.49 -5.01
N TYR A 475 10.38 -0.20 -5.29
CA TYR A 475 9.48 0.69 -4.56
C TYR A 475 8.06 0.57 -5.11
N THR A 476 7.08 0.47 -4.24
CA THR A 476 5.67 0.42 -4.64
C THR A 476 4.75 0.90 -3.53
N ARG A 477 3.51 1.23 -3.92
CA ARG A 477 2.44 1.55 -2.96
C ARG A 477 2.33 0.42 -1.94
N ILE A 478 2.17 0.79 -0.67
CA ILE A 478 1.97 -0.14 0.42
C ILE A 478 0.55 -0.72 0.28
N LEU A 479 0.48 -2.03 0.05
CA LEU A 479 -0.71 -2.82 -0.17
C LEU A 479 -0.55 -4.15 0.58
N GLY A 480 -1.64 -4.81 0.94
CA GLY A 480 -1.65 -6.07 1.67
C GLY A 480 -2.25 -5.93 3.07
N THR A 481 -2.26 -7.03 3.80
CA THR A 481 -2.95 -7.09 5.10
C THR A 481 -2.07 -6.66 6.26
N LEU A 482 -2.58 -5.72 7.08
CA LEU A 482 -1.91 -5.27 8.30
C LEU A 482 -1.65 -6.44 9.26
N GLY A 483 -0.49 -6.41 9.93
CA GLY A 483 0.00 -7.50 10.80
C GLY A 483 0.88 -8.52 10.09
N TYR A 484 0.84 -8.58 8.75
CA TYR A 484 1.70 -9.45 7.93
C TYR A 484 2.76 -8.67 7.15
N LEU A 485 2.67 -7.34 7.11
CA LEU A 485 3.60 -6.48 6.38
C LEU A 485 4.97 -6.45 7.04
N ALA A 486 6.02 -6.66 6.23
CA ALA A 486 7.40 -6.50 6.67
C ALA A 486 7.70 -5.03 7.01
N PRO A 487 8.54 -4.72 8.02
CA PRO A 487 8.83 -3.34 8.43
C PRO A 487 9.38 -2.49 7.29
N GLU A 488 10.35 -2.99 6.55
CA GLU A 488 10.95 -2.28 5.41
C GLU A 488 9.93 -1.99 4.30
N TYR A 489 8.92 -2.84 4.18
CA TYR A 489 7.85 -2.63 3.22
C TYR A 489 6.84 -1.60 3.73
N ALA A 490 6.45 -1.67 5.01
CA ALA A 490 5.52 -0.74 5.63
C ALA A 490 6.10 0.68 5.82
N GLU A 491 7.41 0.79 6.00
CA GLU A 491 8.09 2.07 6.24
C GLU A 491 8.54 2.75 4.93
N ASP A 492 9.13 1.98 4.02
CA ASP A 492 9.79 2.52 2.83
C ASP A 492 9.12 2.13 1.50
N GLY A 493 8.11 1.26 1.53
CA GLY A 493 7.50 0.70 0.32
C GLY A 493 8.43 -0.24 -0.44
N ILE A 494 9.50 -0.73 0.20
CA ILE A 494 10.48 -1.62 -0.41
C ILE A 494 9.93 -3.05 -0.44
N VAL A 495 9.79 -3.58 -1.66
CA VAL A 495 9.32 -4.95 -1.89
C VAL A 495 10.48 -5.84 -2.29
N SER A 496 10.56 -7.00 -1.64
CA SER A 496 11.50 -8.07 -1.98
C SER A 496 10.93 -9.43 -1.61
N VAL A 497 11.62 -10.51 -1.98
CA VAL A 497 11.29 -11.87 -1.52
C VAL A 497 11.27 -11.97 0.02
N ARG A 498 12.04 -11.12 0.72
CA ARG A 498 12.08 -11.08 2.18
C ARG A 498 10.76 -10.59 2.79
N THR A 499 9.99 -9.81 2.03
CA THR A 499 8.66 -9.35 2.44
C THR A 499 7.73 -10.54 2.66
N ASP A 500 7.71 -11.50 1.73
CA ASP A 500 6.94 -12.74 1.87
C ASP A 500 7.49 -13.66 2.98
N VAL A 501 8.82 -13.72 3.14
CA VAL A 501 9.46 -14.49 4.22
C VAL A 501 9.04 -13.98 5.59
N TYR A 502 8.95 -12.66 5.76
CA TYR A 502 8.44 -12.06 6.98
C TYR A 502 6.97 -12.45 7.23
N SER A 503 6.10 -12.30 6.23
CA SER A 503 4.68 -12.70 6.34
C SER A 503 4.56 -14.20 6.67
N PHE A 504 5.41 -15.04 6.09
CA PHE A 504 5.47 -16.47 6.41
C PHE A 504 5.89 -16.71 7.87
N GLY A 505 6.84 -15.94 8.39
CA GLY A 505 7.21 -15.97 9.81
C GLY A 505 6.02 -15.69 10.73
N ILE A 506 5.16 -14.73 10.39
CA ILE A 506 3.92 -14.48 11.13
C ILE A 506 2.98 -15.68 11.05
N VAL A 507 2.78 -16.29 9.88
CA VAL A 507 1.97 -17.51 9.73
C VAL A 507 2.52 -18.67 10.57
N LEU A 508 3.85 -18.83 10.65
CA LEU A 508 4.47 -19.83 11.53
C LEU A 508 4.15 -19.58 13.00
N LEU A 509 4.19 -18.32 13.45
CA LEU A 509 3.80 -17.97 14.82
C LEU A 509 2.34 -18.31 15.10
N GLN A 510 1.44 -18.12 14.13
CA GLN A 510 0.04 -18.50 14.25
C GLN A 510 -0.15 -20.02 14.30
N LEU A 511 0.54 -20.76 13.45
CA LEU A 511 0.53 -22.23 13.47
C LEU A 511 1.02 -22.78 14.82
N ILE A 512 2.05 -22.18 15.41
CA ILE A 512 2.59 -22.61 16.71
C ILE A 512 1.67 -22.22 17.87
N SER A 513 1.19 -20.99 17.88
CA SER A 513 0.50 -20.42 19.05
C SER A 513 -1.03 -20.53 19.03
N GLY A 514 -1.63 -20.69 17.85
CA GLY A 514 -3.08 -20.58 17.65
C GLY A 514 -3.63 -19.15 17.85
N ARG A 515 -2.77 -18.13 17.94
CA ARG A 515 -3.18 -16.73 18.14
C ARG A 515 -3.37 -16.01 16.80
N LYS A 516 -4.28 -15.04 16.73
CA LYS A 516 -4.43 -14.16 15.55
C LYS A 516 -3.33 -13.09 15.52
N ALA A 517 -3.00 -12.61 14.32
CA ALA A 517 -2.00 -11.55 14.12
C ALA A 517 -2.45 -10.19 14.69
N SER A 518 -3.75 -9.89 14.62
CA SER A 518 -4.38 -8.68 15.17
C SER A 518 -5.76 -9.03 15.73
N ASN A 519 -5.97 -8.87 17.03
CA ASN A 519 -7.29 -8.97 17.65
C ASN A 519 -7.90 -7.56 17.70
N VAL A 520 -8.82 -7.25 16.79
CA VAL A 520 -9.65 -6.03 16.89
C VAL A 520 -10.88 -6.29 17.76
N ASP A 521 -11.32 -7.55 17.86
CA ASP A 521 -12.53 -7.92 18.59
C ASP A 521 -12.20 -8.60 19.92
N LYS A 522 -12.65 -7.93 20.99
CA LYS A 522 -12.77 -8.32 22.42
C LYS A 522 -11.69 -7.79 23.35
N GLU A 523 -12.11 -6.85 24.19
CA GLU A 523 -11.90 -6.59 25.64
C GLU A 523 -10.61 -6.99 26.38
N GLU A 524 -9.74 -7.83 25.83
CA GLU A 524 -8.42 -8.09 26.38
C GLU A 524 -7.39 -7.34 25.55
N GLN A 525 -6.68 -6.42 26.21
CA GLN A 525 -5.50 -5.72 25.70
C GLN A 525 -4.35 -6.71 25.42
N GLN A 526 -4.53 -7.63 24.50
CA GLN A 526 -3.49 -8.56 24.09
C GLN A 526 -2.57 -7.87 23.08
N GLN A 527 -1.29 -7.82 23.46
CA GLN A 527 -0.21 -7.29 22.65
C GLN A 527 -0.18 -7.94 21.24
N PRO A 528 0.15 -7.20 20.15
CA PRO A 528 0.25 -7.76 18.81
C PRO A 528 1.12 -9.02 18.75
N LEU A 529 0.74 -10.01 17.92
CA LEU A 529 1.36 -11.34 17.90
C LEU A 529 2.88 -11.31 17.81
N ARG A 530 3.40 -10.43 16.94
CA ARG A 530 4.84 -10.23 16.77
C ARG A 530 5.50 -9.80 18.09
N GLN A 531 4.96 -8.77 18.74
CA GLN A 531 5.54 -8.22 19.96
C GLN A 531 5.49 -9.23 21.12
N TRP A 532 4.42 -10.02 21.19
CA TRP A 532 4.33 -11.15 22.13
C TRP A 532 5.39 -12.22 21.86
N ALA A 533 5.66 -12.54 20.59
CA ALA A 533 6.60 -13.57 20.19
C ALA A 533 8.08 -13.13 20.27
N GLU A 534 8.37 -11.86 20.07
CA GLU A 534 9.72 -11.26 20.02
C GLU A 534 10.63 -11.72 21.19
N PRO A 535 10.24 -11.58 22.48
CA PRO A 535 11.08 -12.02 23.59
C PRO A 535 11.27 -13.56 23.63
N LEU A 536 10.27 -14.32 23.18
CA LEU A 536 10.34 -15.78 23.13
C LEU A 536 11.33 -16.26 22.07
N ILE A 537 11.31 -15.62 20.89
CA ILE A 537 12.24 -15.90 19.80
C ILE A 537 13.67 -15.57 20.24
N GLN A 538 13.88 -14.40 20.86
CA GLN A 538 15.21 -14.01 21.36
C GLN A 538 15.76 -15.02 22.36
N LYS A 539 14.94 -15.46 23.33
CA LYS A 539 15.33 -16.49 24.30
C LYS A 539 15.64 -17.84 23.64
N ALA A 540 14.88 -18.25 22.63
CA ALA A 540 15.13 -19.50 21.92
C ALA A 540 16.47 -19.46 21.15
N CYS A 541 16.79 -18.32 20.53
CA CYS A 541 18.05 -18.11 19.81
C CYS A 541 19.27 -18.15 20.73
N THR A 542 19.21 -17.51 21.91
CA THR A 542 20.31 -17.53 22.88
C THR A 542 20.54 -18.93 23.47
N THR A 543 19.47 -19.66 23.76
CA THR A 543 19.56 -21.05 24.27
C THR A 543 20.20 -22.00 23.26
N ARG A 544 19.96 -21.77 21.95
CA ARG A 544 20.55 -22.59 20.87
C ARG A 544 22.04 -22.31 20.65
N ALA A 545 22.46 -21.05 20.79
CA ALA A 545 23.87 -20.67 20.71
C ALA A 545 24.74 -21.36 21.79
N HIS A 546 24.19 -21.58 22.99
CA HIS A 546 24.86 -22.32 24.07
C HIS A 546 24.97 -23.84 23.81
N ARG A 547 24.03 -24.42 23.06
CA ARG A 547 24.05 -25.86 22.70
C ARG A 547 24.91 -26.18 21.48
N SER A 548 25.25 -25.20 20.65
CA SER A 548 26.15 -25.36 19.50
C SER A 548 27.62 -24.99 19.82
N SER A 549 27.88 -24.49 21.03
CA SER A 549 29.21 -24.17 21.56
C SER A 549 29.67 -25.14 22.66
N SER A 550 28.86 -26.17 22.93
CA SER A 550 29.19 -27.38 23.69
C SER A 550 29.18 -28.57 22.75
#